data_AF-A0ABD7CMT9-F1
#
_entry.id   AF-A0ABD7CMT9-F1
#
_cell.length_a   1.000
_cell.length_b   1.000
_cell.length_c   1.000
_cell.angle_alpha   90.00
_cell.angle_beta   90.00
_cell.angle_gamma   90.00
#
_symmetry.space_group_name_H-M   'P 1'
#
loop_
_entity.id
_entity.type
_entity.pdbx_description
1 polymer ?
#
loop_
_entity_poly.entity_id
_entity_poly.type
_entity_poly.pdbx_seq_one_letter_code
_entity_poly.pdbx_strand_id
1 'polypeptide(L)'
;MNIETLEKLHYYELKEMIKEYCVSGLGKRLIDKLEPSSNIKIINQRLDETSEGRRLLDASYNIPLEGIFNILPLIEKIEKGASLDPTDLTMMSNFLRGCRKVKLFIKDKEGYAPTLSAYGENICDLSYIEEEINRSIRGSVVDSNASRELKKIRRNIDICESKIKEKLDKFLRNSANKEYIQEFFVSQRDGKHTIAIKAAYKNKVQGTIVETSSKGTTVFMEPNVISKHTSDLTVLKAEESVEEYKILATLTGMLFERIKDLKMNVDVISEYDMIWAKAKYSKVINGIKPKLNDYGYIKIIKGKYPLIKDSIPLDFEIGKDYRGLIITGPNAGGKTIVLKTIGLLTLAMQSGFHIEAEEGTEFSVFKKLFVDIGDNQSVENALSTFSSHVKNLAEIIRESTKSTLLLFDEIGSGTEPNEGSALAIAILEELYHKGSITISTTHYGEIKNFSKEHPDFENAAMEFEKETLEPLYRLSIGKVGDSNALYISKKMGLYDSIIDRARKYMDTKSYNYNLIEDSKIIKNKKLQAEEDFYEYSVGDKVILLQNNESAIVYKERDRLNNVTILYNKEFIDVNYKRIKLELKASELYPEGYDLNQLFISYKERKLEKDIKRGSKKALKRIKKETLKCPK
;
A
#
# COMPACT_ATOMS: atom_id res chain seq x y z
N MET A 1 -8.61 16.38 -15.12
CA MET A 1 -8.32 16.28 -13.68
C MET A 1 -6.89 15.81 -13.51
N ASN A 2 -6.21 16.14 -12.40
CA ASN A 2 -4.85 15.64 -12.17
C ASN A 2 -4.89 14.20 -11.62
N ILE A 3 -3.82 13.44 -11.87
CA ILE A 3 -3.71 12.02 -11.50
C ILE A 3 -3.82 11.84 -9.99
N GLU A 4 -3.13 12.71 -9.23
CA GLU A 4 -3.14 12.68 -7.76
C GLU A 4 -4.55 12.76 -7.16
N THR A 5 -5.46 13.53 -7.77
CA THR A 5 -6.84 13.60 -7.29
C THR A 5 -7.61 12.30 -7.54
N LEU A 6 -7.40 11.67 -8.70
CA LEU A 6 -8.03 10.39 -9.02
C LEU A 6 -7.54 9.29 -8.07
N GLU A 7 -6.25 9.29 -7.73
CA GLU A 7 -5.65 8.37 -6.76
C GLU A 7 -6.18 8.61 -5.35
N LYS A 8 -6.12 9.86 -4.83
CA LYS A 8 -6.59 10.20 -3.47
C LYS A 8 -8.07 9.91 -3.23
N LEU A 9 -8.90 9.99 -4.28
CA LEU A 9 -10.33 9.66 -4.25
C LEU A 9 -10.65 8.21 -4.57
N HIS A 10 -9.62 7.39 -4.82
CA HIS A 10 -9.75 5.96 -5.12
C HIS A 10 -10.60 5.66 -6.37
N TYR A 11 -10.46 6.49 -7.41
CA TYR A 11 -11.21 6.35 -8.65
C TYR A 11 -10.78 5.12 -9.47
N TYR A 12 -9.50 4.75 -9.41
CA TYR A 12 -9.00 3.58 -10.12
C TYR A 12 -9.54 2.28 -9.51
N GLU A 13 -9.70 2.23 -8.20
CA GLU A 13 -10.32 1.12 -7.47
C GLU A 13 -11.80 0.96 -7.85
N LEU A 14 -12.53 2.07 -8.01
CA LEU A 14 -13.89 2.03 -8.56
C LEU A 14 -13.89 1.44 -9.98
N LYS A 15 -12.93 1.82 -10.84
CA LYS A 15 -12.81 1.25 -12.18
C LYS A 15 -12.52 -0.25 -12.15
N GLU A 16 -11.62 -0.71 -11.26
CA GLU A 16 -11.36 -2.15 -11.07
C GLU A 16 -12.64 -2.92 -10.70
N MET A 17 -13.41 -2.41 -9.74
CA MET A 17 -14.68 -3.02 -9.35
C MET A 17 -15.66 -3.14 -10.53
N ILE A 18 -15.76 -2.12 -11.38
CA ILE A 18 -16.67 -2.14 -12.53
C ILE A 18 -16.17 -3.09 -13.63
N LYS A 19 -14.84 -3.21 -13.81
CA LYS A 19 -14.24 -4.14 -14.79
C LYS A 19 -14.54 -5.60 -14.50
N GLU A 20 -14.82 -5.97 -13.25
CA GLU A 20 -15.25 -7.33 -12.90
C GLU A 20 -16.56 -7.73 -13.59
N TYR A 21 -17.38 -6.76 -13.99
CA TYR A 21 -18.66 -7.01 -14.67
C TYR A 21 -18.55 -7.10 -16.20
N CYS A 22 -17.39 -6.77 -16.78
CA CYS A 22 -17.13 -6.93 -18.22
C CYS A 22 -17.00 -8.41 -18.59
N VAL A 23 -17.59 -8.78 -19.73
CA VAL A 23 -17.54 -10.14 -20.28
C VAL A 23 -16.26 -10.35 -21.09
N SER A 24 -15.75 -9.31 -21.76
CA SER A 24 -14.59 -9.41 -22.65
C SER A 24 -13.44 -8.50 -22.23
N GLY A 25 -12.25 -8.76 -22.77
CA GLY A 25 -11.12 -7.84 -22.62
C GLY A 25 -11.30 -6.50 -23.35
N LEU A 26 -12.26 -6.41 -24.27
CA LEU A 26 -12.55 -5.19 -25.03
C LEU A 26 -13.20 -4.12 -24.13
N GLY A 27 -14.23 -4.49 -23.38
CA GLY A 27 -14.90 -3.59 -22.42
C GLY A 27 -13.96 -3.15 -21.29
N LYS A 28 -13.14 -4.08 -20.76
CA LYS A 28 -12.13 -3.76 -19.72
C LYS A 28 -11.17 -2.66 -20.17
N ARG A 29 -10.67 -2.76 -21.40
CA ARG A 29 -9.78 -1.75 -21.99
C ARG A 29 -10.46 -0.39 -22.17
N LEU A 30 -11.75 -0.35 -22.50
CA LEU A 30 -12.48 0.91 -22.57
C LEU A 30 -12.66 1.54 -21.20
N ILE A 31 -12.98 0.74 -20.17
CA ILE A 31 -13.03 1.23 -18.79
C ILE A 31 -11.66 1.76 -18.39
N ASP A 32 -10.56 1.07 -18.67
CA ASP A 32 -9.20 1.55 -18.37
C ASP A 32 -8.91 2.93 -18.97
N LYS A 33 -9.39 3.19 -20.19
CA LYS A 33 -9.24 4.48 -20.87
C LYS A 33 -10.29 5.53 -20.47
N LEU A 34 -11.34 5.14 -19.74
CA LEU A 34 -12.45 6.01 -19.38
C LEU A 34 -12.01 7.01 -18.31
N GLU A 35 -12.04 8.29 -18.69
CA GLU A 35 -11.77 9.43 -17.82
C GLU A 35 -13.05 10.26 -17.57
N PRO A 36 -13.14 10.91 -16.39
CA PRO A 36 -14.23 11.84 -16.09
C PRO A 36 -14.27 12.97 -17.12
N SER A 37 -15.46 13.19 -17.70
CA SER A 37 -15.68 14.29 -18.64
C SER A 37 -16.10 15.57 -17.90
N SER A 38 -15.83 16.73 -18.49
CA SER A 38 -16.37 18.02 -18.04
C SER A 38 -17.47 18.56 -18.95
N ASN A 39 -17.89 17.76 -19.95
CA ASN A 39 -18.95 18.13 -20.88
C ASN A 39 -20.26 17.45 -20.48
N ILE A 40 -21.22 18.25 -20.00
CA ILE A 40 -22.53 17.77 -19.52
C ILE A 40 -23.31 16.95 -20.54
N LYS A 41 -23.15 17.20 -21.85
CA LYS A 41 -23.83 16.41 -22.89
C LYS A 41 -23.25 15.00 -22.99
N ILE A 42 -21.93 14.88 -22.96
CA ILE A 42 -21.23 13.57 -22.98
C ILE A 42 -21.58 12.78 -21.72
N ILE A 43 -21.61 13.45 -20.56
CA ILE A 43 -21.93 12.80 -19.29
C ILE A 43 -23.37 12.27 -19.31
N ASN A 44 -24.33 13.10 -19.73
CA ASN A 44 -25.73 12.68 -19.87
C ASN A 44 -25.86 11.48 -20.79
N GLN A 45 -25.24 11.51 -21.97
CA GLN A 45 -25.23 10.38 -22.92
C GLN A 45 -24.71 9.09 -22.25
N ARG A 46 -23.58 9.15 -21.54
CA ARG A 46 -23.02 7.97 -20.85
C ARG A 46 -23.90 7.44 -19.72
N LEU A 47 -24.57 8.33 -18.98
CA LEU A 47 -25.55 7.96 -17.95
C LEU A 47 -26.82 7.38 -18.57
N ASP A 48 -27.28 7.92 -19.70
CA ASP A 48 -28.42 7.41 -20.44
C ASP A 48 -28.13 6.00 -20.95
N GLU A 49 -26.99 5.77 -21.60
CA GLU A 49 -26.51 4.44 -22.00
C GLU A 49 -26.56 3.43 -20.83
N THR A 50 -26.05 3.83 -19.65
CA THR A 50 -26.09 3.00 -18.44
C THR A 50 -27.52 2.73 -17.98
N SER A 51 -28.40 3.73 -18.05
CA SER A 51 -29.83 3.59 -17.75
C SER A 51 -30.55 2.67 -18.73
N GLU A 52 -30.24 2.74 -20.03
CA GLU A 52 -30.81 1.85 -21.04
C GLU A 52 -30.39 0.40 -20.80
N GLY A 53 -29.09 0.16 -20.57
CA GLY A 53 -28.56 -1.14 -20.22
C GLY A 53 -29.20 -1.69 -18.94
N ARG A 54 -29.41 -0.82 -17.93
CA ARG A 54 -30.08 -1.20 -16.68
C ARG A 54 -31.53 -1.62 -16.91
N ARG A 55 -32.29 -0.87 -17.72
CA ARG A 55 -33.67 -1.23 -18.09
C ARG A 55 -33.75 -2.59 -18.78
N LEU A 56 -32.81 -2.89 -19.69
CA LEU A 56 -32.74 -4.18 -20.35
C LEU A 56 -32.45 -5.33 -19.36
N LEU A 57 -31.51 -5.13 -18.43
CA LEU A 57 -31.20 -6.11 -17.38
C LEU A 57 -32.37 -6.35 -16.42
N ASP A 58 -33.16 -5.32 -16.11
CA ASP A 58 -34.33 -5.43 -15.24
C ASP A 58 -35.48 -6.14 -15.95
N ALA A 59 -35.59 -5.99 -17.27
CA ALA A 59 -36.46 -6.81 -18.13
C ALA A 59 -35.90 -8.23 -18.37
N SER A 60 -34.84 -8.64 -17.67
CA SER A 60 -34.21 -9.97 -17.75
C SER A 60 -33.62 -10.29 -19.13
N TYR A 61 -33.31 -9.28 -19.95
CA TYR A 61 -32.52 -9.47 -21.15
C TYR A 61 -31.03 -9.58 -20.82
N ASN A 62 -30.33 -10.49 -21.51
CA ASN A 62 -28.90 -10.65 -21.43
C ASN A 62 -28.29 -10.50 -22.83
N ILE A 63 -27.30 -9.62 -22.95
CA ILE A 63 -26.61 -9.41 -24.21
C ILE A 63 -25.72 -10.62 -24.55
N PRO A 64 -25.75 -11.14 -25.79
CA PRO A 64 -25.00 -12.33 -26.18
C PRO A 64 -23.54 -12.01 -26.50
N LEU A 65 -22.77 -11.56 -25.49
CA LEU A 65 -21.34 -11.25 -25.61
C LEU A 65 -20.42 -12.48 -25.42
N GLU A 66 -21.00 -13.67 -25.19
CA GLU A 66 -20.23 -14.90 -24.99
C GLU A 66 -19.40 -15.28 -26.22
N GLY A 67 -18.11 -15.55 -26.00
CA GLY A 67 -17.17 -15.92 -27.07
C GLY A 67 -16.65 -14.74 -27.90
N ILE A 68 -16.90 -13.50 -27.46
CA ILE A 68 -16.26 -12.31 -28.03
C ILE A 68 -14.87 -12.14 -27.41
N PHE A 69 -13.85 -12.24 -28.26
CA PHE A 69 -12.45 -12.11 -27.88
C PHE A 69 -11.87 -10.78 -28.37
N ASN A 70 -10.74 -10.38 -27.78
CA ASN A 70 -10.00 -9.22 -28.25
C ASN A 70 -9.25 -9.58 -29.55
N ILE A 71 -9.82 -9.18 -30.69
CA ILE A 71 -9.22 -9.43 -32.01
C ILE A 71 -8.27 -8.30 -32.48
N LEU A 72 -8.02 -7.26 -31.68
CA LEU A 72 -7.09 -6.19 -32.08
C LEU A 72 -5.69 -6.71 -32.46
N PRO A 73 -5.06 -7.65 -31.71
CA PRO A 73 -3.75 -8.17 -32.09
C PRO A 73 -3.76 -8.87 -33.46
N LEU A 74 -4.88 -9.52 -33.79
CA LEU A 74 -5.08 -10.17 -35.08
C LEU A 74 -5.28 -9.13 -36.19
N ILE A 75 -6.05 -8.07 -35.96
CA ILE A 75 -6.17 -6.95 -36.90
C ILE A 75 -4.78 -6.35 -37.19
N GLU A 76 -3.98 -6.09 -36.16
CA GLU A 76 -2.61 -5.58 -36.34
C GLU A 76 -1.71 -6.55 -37.13
N LYS A 77 -1.86 -7.87 -36.92
CA LYS A 77 -1.15 -8.91 -37.68
C LYS A 77 -1.51 -8.86 -39.16
N ILE A 78 -2.80 -8.75 -39.50
CA ILE A 78 -3.28 -8.60 -40.87
C ILE A 78 -2.74 -7.31 -41.50
N GLU A 79 -2.79 -6.17 -40.79
CA GLU A 79 -2.32 -4.87 -41.30
C GLU A 79 -0.82 -4.85 -41.59
N LYS A 80 -0.03 -5.66 -40.87
CA LYS A 80 1.40 -5.88 -41.13
C LYS A 80 1.67 -6.83 -42.31
N GLY A 81 0.63 -7.34 -42.97
CA GLY A 81 0.72 -8.24 -44.12
C GLY A 81 0.94 -9.72 -43.75
N ALA A 82 0.75 -10.11 -42.49
CA ALA A 82 0.87 -11.51 -42.08
C ALA A 82 -0.45 -12.27 -42.31
N SER A 83 -0.34 -13.53 -42.75
CA SER A 83 -1.49 -14.44 -42.86
C SER A 83 -1.91 -14.96 -41.48
N LEU A 84 -3.21 -15.12 -41.28
CA LEU A 84 -3.76 -15.75 -40.07
C LEU A 84 -3.70 -17.27 -40.17
N ASP A 85 -3.42 -17.92 -39.05
CA ASP A 85 -3.49 -19.38 -38.94
C ASP A 85 -4.92 -19.86 -38.66
N PRO A 86 -5.21 -21.18 -38.70
CA PRO A 86 -6.56 -21.70 -38.44
C PRO A 86 -7.16 -21.28 -37.09
N THR A 87 -6.32 -21.13 -36.06
CA THR A 87 -6.78 -20.77 -34.71
C THR A 87 -7.19 -19.30 -34.69
N ASP A 88 -6.36 -18.42 -35.27
CA ASP A 88 -6.65 -16.99 -35.42
C ASP A 88 -7.93 -16.75 -36.25
N LEU A 89 -8.10 -17.47 -37.36
CA LEU A 89 -9.31 -17.40 -38.19
C LEU A 89 -10.55 -17.87 -37.43
N THR A 90 -10.43 -18.91 -36.62
CA THR A 90 -11.52 -19.38 -35.75
C THR A 90 -11.91 -18.31 -34.72
N MET A 91 -10.92 -17.60 -34.14
CA MET A 91 -11.21 -16.46 -33.26
C MET A 91 -11.93 -15.32 -34.00
N MET A 92 -11.51 -15.00 -35.23
CA MET A 92 -12.20 -14.02 -36.09
C MET A 92 -13.65 -14.43 -36.36
N SER A 93 -13.89 -15.67 -36.78
CA SER A 93 -15.25 -16.19 -37.02
C SER A 93 -16.12 -16.08 -35.76
N ASN A 94 -15.59 -16.45 -34.59
CA ASN A 94 -16.32 -16.32 -33.33
C ASN A 94 -16.68 -14.87 -32.99
N PHE A 95 -15.76 -13.92 -33.24
CA PHE A 95 -16.02 -12.49 -33.08
C PHE A 95 -17.11 -11.98 -34.02
N LEU A 96 -17.02 -12.32 -35.32
CA LEU A 96 -18.04 -11.95 -36.33
C LEU A 96 -19.43 -12.48 -35.97
N ARG A 97 -19.49 -13.75 -35.53
CA ARG A 97 -20.72 -14.37 -35.01
C ARG A 97 -21.28 -13.61 -33.81
N GLY A 98 -20.41 -13.20 -32.88
CA GLY A 98 -20.78 -12.38 -31.73
C GLY A 98 -21.40 -11.04 -32.15
N CYS A 99 -20.76 -10.34 -33.09
CA CYS A 99 -21.27 -9.08 -33.66
C CYS A 99 -22.68 -9.26 -34.22
N ARG A 100 -22.89 -10.30 -35.04
CA ARG A 100 -24.19 -10.62 -35.63
C ARG A 100 -25.26 -10.90 -34.58
N LYS A 101 -24.92 -11.68 -33.54
CA LYS A 101 -25.85 -11.98 -32.44
C LYS A 101 -26.23 -10.71 -31.66
N VAL A 102 -25.27 -9.84 -31.34
CA VAL A 102 -25.54 -8.57 -30.65
C VAL A 102 -26.42 -7.66 -31.51
N LYS A 103 -26.12 -7.54 -32.81
CA LYS A 103 -26.93 -6.77 -33.76
C LYS A 103 -28.39 -7.24 -33.80
N LEU A 104 -28.60 -8.55 -33.90
CA LEU A 104 -29.95 -9.13 -33.89
C LEU A 104 -30.66 -8.92 -32.55
N PHE A 105 -29.93 -9.03 -31.44
CA PHE A 105 -30.48 -8.87 -30.10
C PHE A 105 -30.98 -7.45 -29.81
N ILE A 106 -30.28 -6.42 -30.28
CA ILE A 106 -30.61 -5.02 -29.96
C ILE A 106 -31.61 -4.39 -30.94
N LYS A 107 -31.80 -4.99 -32.11
CA LYS A 107 -32.63 -4.46 -33.20
C LYS A 107 -34.08 -4.21 -32.80
N ASP A 108 -34.65 -5.04 -31.93
CA ASP A 108 -36.05 -4.94 -31.48
C ASP A 108 -36.19 -4.26 -30.10
N LYS A 109 -35.13 -3.62 -29.60
CA LYS A 109 -35.07 -3.05 -28.24
C LYS A 109 -35.20 -1.53 -28.18
N GLU A 110 -35.52 -0.87 -29.28
CA GLU A 110 -35.68 0.59 -29.35
C GLU A 110 -36.60 1.16 -28.27
N GLY A 111 -37.71 0.47 -27.94
CA GLY A 111 -38.64 0.91 -26.90
C GLY A 111 -38.06 0.94 -25.47
N TYR A 112 -37.02 0.14 -25.19
CA TYR A 112 -36.34 0.12 -23.89
C TYR A 112 -35.01 0.89 -23.92
N ALA A 113 -34.33 0.86 -25.06
CA ALA A 113 -32.95 1.27 -25.23
C ALA A 113 -32.72 1.89 -26.63
N PRO A 114 -33.23 3.10 -26.88
CA PRO A 114 -33.13 3.74 -28.19
C PRO A 114 -31.69 4.06 -28.59
N THR A 115 -30.86 4.54 -27.65
CA THR A 115 -29.45 4.88 -27.92
C THR A 115 -28.65 3.61 -28.25
N LEU A 116 -28.84 2.55 -27.47
CA LEU A 116 -28.19 1.27 -27.75
C LEU A 116 -28.69 0.68 -29.07
N SER A 117 -29.99 0.73 -29.37
CA SER A 117 -30.51 0.23 -30.64
C SER A 117 -29.85 0.95 -31.84
N ALA A 118 -29.69 2.27 -31.76
CA ALA A 118 -28.97 3.06 -32.78
C ALA A 118 -27.49 2.64 -32.91
N TYR A 119 -26.79 2.31 -31.82
CA TYR A 119 -25.43 1.77 -31.91
C TYR A 119 -25.38 0.43 -32.64
N GLY A 120 -26.42 -0.40 -32.50
CA GLY A 120 -26.53 -1.67 -33.21
C GLY A 120 -26.59 -1.54 -34.74
N GLU A 121 -27.08 -0.43 -35.26
CA GLU A 121 -27.13 -0.16 -36.70
C GLU A 121 -25.73 -0.05 -37.31
N ASN A 122 -24.76 0.44 -36.54
CA ASN A 122 -23.36 0.60 -36.95
C ASN A 122 -22.57 -0.71 -36.98
N ILE A 123 -23.14 -1.82 -36.50
CA ILE A 123 -22.50 -3.13 -36.60
C ILE A 123 -22.56 -3.60 -38.05
N CYS A 124 -21.41 -3.69 -38.70
CA CYS A 124 -21.27 -4.21 -40.06
C CYS A 124 -21.53 -5.72 -40.09
N ASP A 125 -22.38 -6.17 -41.02
CA ASP A 125 -22.65 -7.60 -41.23
C ASP A 125 -21.59 -8.21 -42.13
N LEU A 126 -20.80 -9.13 -41.56
CA LEU A 126 -19.73 -9.86 -42.24
C LEU A 126 -19.99 -11.38 -42.19
N SER A 127 -21.27 -11.79 -42.15
CA SER A 127 -21.69 -13.19 -42.11
C SER A 127 -21.12 -14.03 -43.25
N TYR A 128 -20.96 -13.47 -44.45
CA TYR A 128 -20.36 -14.19 -45.57
C TYR A 128 -18.88 -14.58 -45.32
N ILE A 129 -18.13 -13.78 -44.55
CA ILE A 129 -16.75 -14.12 -44.15
C ILE A 129 -16.78 -15.17 -43.02
N GLU A 130 -17.68 -14.99 -42.04
CA GLU A 130 -17.93 -15.98 -40.97
C GLU A 130 -18.20 -17.38 -41.56
N GLU A 131 -19.11 -17.46 -42.53
CA GLU A 131 -19.50 -18.71 -43.19
C GLU A 131 -18.34 -19.34 -43.98
N GLU A 132 -17.57 -18.55 -44.73
CA GLU A 132 -16.46 -19.06 -45.53
C GLU A 132 -15.30 -19.57 -44.63
N ILE A 133 -15.03 -18.89 -43.50
CA ILE A 133 -14.09 -19.39 -42.49
C ILE A 133 -14.59 -20.71 -41.90
N ASN A 134 -15.85 -20.79 -41.47
CA ASN A 134 -16.41 -22.01 -40.85
C ASN A 134 -16.48 -23.19 -41.81
N ARG A 135 -16.61 -22.92 -43.11
CA ARG A 135 -16.54 -23.94 -44.16
C ARG A 135 -15.12 -24.45 -44.37
N SER A 136 -14.14 -23.55 -44.32
CA SER A 136 -12.75 -23.83 -44.68
C SER A 136 -11.89 -24.32 -43.51
N ILE A 137 -12.29 -24.04 -42.27
CA ILE A 137 -11.54 -24.35 -41.06
C ILE A 137 -12.38 -25.22 -40.12
N ARG A 138 -11.79 -26.30 -39.60
CA ARG A 138 -12.39 -27.11 -38.53
C ARG A 138 -11.43 -27.22 -37.36
N GLY A 139 -11.78 -26.60 -36.25
CA GLY A 139 -10.90 -26.54 -35.07
C GLY A 139 -9.62 -25.78 -35.42
N SER A 140 -8.46 -26.44 -35.33
CA SER A 140 -7.15 -25.84 -35.61
C SER A 140 -6.56 -26.27 -36.96
N VAL A 141 -7.37 -26.83 -37.87
CA VAL A 141 -6.89 -27.33 -39.17
C VAL A 141 -7.75 -26.84 -40.34
N VAL A 142 -7.14 -26.73 -41.51
CA VAL A 142 -7.85 -26.47 -42.77
C VAL A 142 -8.64 -27.72 -43.15
N ASP A 143 -9.93 -27.58 -43.43
CA ASP A 143 -10.80 -28.69 -43.83
C ASP A 143 -10.42 -29.21 -45.22
N SER A 144 -10.46 -30.52 -45.42
CA SER A 144 -10.14 -31.11 -46.73
C SER A 144 -11.07 -30.63 -47.85
N ASN A 145 -12.27 -30.15 -47.53
CA ASN A 145 -13.23 -29.61 -48.48
C ASN A 145 -13.12 -28.09 -48.67
N ALA A 146 -12.14 -27.43 -48.03
CA ALA A 146 -11.86 -26.02 -48.23
C ALA A 146 -11.50 -25.71 -49.69
N SER A 147 -10.76 -26.60 -50.36
CA SER A 147 -10.56 -26.55 -51.80
C SER A 147 -10.60 -27.94 -52.45
N ARG A 148 -10.95 -27.99 -53.74
CA ARG A 148 -10.93 -29.24 -54.52
C ARG A 148 -9.51 -29.78 -54.67
N GLU A 149 -8.53 -28.90 -54.74
CA GLU A 149 -7.12 -29.21 -54.88
C GLU A 149 -6.57 -29.83 -53.59
N LEU A 150 -6.84 -29.22 -52.43
CA LEU A 150 -6.46 -29.77 -51.12
C LEU A 150 -7.06 -31.17 -50.90
N LYS A 151 -8.34 -31.36 -51.24
CA LYS A 151 -9.00 -32.66 -51.17
C LYS A 151 -8.27 -33.72 -52.01
N LYS A 152 -7.84 -33.36 -53.21
CA LYS A 152 -7.12 -34.24 -54.12
C LYS A 152 -5.72 -34.56 -53.58
N ILE A 153 -4.99 -33.57 -53.08
CA ILE A 153 -3.65 -33.74 -52.49
C ILE A 153 -3.73 -34.68 -51.28
N ARG A 154 -4.63 -34.42 -50.33
CA ARG A 154 -4.82 -35.28 -49.14
C ARG A 154 -5.20 -36.71 -49.50
N ARG A 155 -6.09 -36.90 -50.48
CA ARG A 155 -6.39 -38.25 -50.99
C ARG A 155 -5.15 -38.95 -51.57
N ASN A 156 -4.30 -38.21 -52.29
CA ASN A 156 -3.06 -38.76 -52.84
C ASN A 156 -2.04 -39.09 -51.74
N ILE A 157 -1.98 -38.30 -50.67
CA ILE A 157 -1.20 -38.58 -49.46
C ILE A 157 -1.66 -39.90 -48.84
N ASP A 158 -2.97 -40.06 -48.58
CA ASP A 158 -3.53 -41.29 -48.00
C ASP A 158 -3.20 -42.54 -48.84
N ILE A 159 -3.32 -42.41 -50.18
CA ILE A 159 -2.97 -43.48 -51.13
C ILE A 159 -1.47 -43.79 -51.07
N CYS A 160 -0.61 -42.77 -51.00
CA CYS A 160 0.84 -42.94 -50.96
C CYS A 160 1.27 -43.62 -49.65
N GLU A 161 0.77 -43.15 -48.51
CA GLU A 161 1.01 -43.74 -47.19
C GLU A 161 0.54 -45.19 -47.12
N SER A 162 -0.64 -45.50 -47.68
CA SER A 162 -1.14 -46.87 -47.77
C SER A 162 -0.21 -47.78 -48.58
N LYS A 163 0.34 -47.29 -49.70
CA LYS A 163 1.32 -48.04 -50.52
C LYS A 163 2.65 -48.25 -49.79
N ILE A 164 3.13 -47.25 -49.04
CA ILE A 164 4.33 -47.39 -48.19
C ILE A 164 4.11 -48.51 -47.19
N LYS A 165 3.00 -48.46 -46.45
CA LYS A 165 2.64 -49.46 -45.45
C LYS A 165 2.54 -50.87 -46.05
N GLU A 166 1.83 -51.03 -47.16
CA GLU A 166 1.68 -52.31 -47.85
C GLU A 166 3.05 -52.90 -48.26
N LYS A 167 3.96 -52.06 -48.78
CA LYS A 167 5.30 -52.51 -49.18
C LYS A 167 6.18 -52.87 -47.99
N LEU A 168 6.10 -52.13 -46.88
CA LEU A 168 6.81 -52.46 -45.66
C LEU A 168 6.30 -53.77 -45.05
N ASP A 169 4.98 -53.97 -45.03
CA ASP A 169 4.37 -55.22 -44.55
C ASP A 169 4.81 -56.42 -45.40
N LYS A 170 4.87 -56.26 -46.74
CA LYS A 170 5.44 -57.28 -47.63
C LYS A 170 6.92 -57.52 -47.35
N PHE A 171 7.69 -56.47 -47.08
CA PHE A 171 9.11 -56.59 -46.74
C PHE A 171 9.32 -57.35 -45.41
N LEU A 172 8.51 -57.08 -44.39
CA LEU A 172 8.54 -57.76 -43.08
C LEU A 172 8.12 -59.23 -43.17
N ARG A 173 7.15 -59.56 -44.03
CA ARG A 173 6.62 -60.93 -44.18
C ARG A 173 7.49 -61.84 -45.06
N ASN A 174 8.35 -61.28 -45.91
CA ASN A 174 9.22 -62.04 -46.80
C ASN A 174 10.20 -62.91 -45.98
N SER A 175 10.17 -64.22 -46.19
CA SER A 175 10.99 -65.19 -45.47
C SER A 175 12.49 -64.92 -45.61
N ALA A 176 12.93 -64.41 -46.77
CA ALA A 176 14.34 -64.07 -47.01
C ALA A 176 14.85 -62.91 -46.15
N ASN A 177 13.98 -62.01 -45.70
CA ASN A 177 14.35 -60.83 -44.92
C ASN A 177 14.36 -61.08 -43.41
N LYS A 178 13.73 -62.17 -42.93
CA LYS A 178 13.56 -62.46 -41.50
C LYS A 178 14.88 -62.56 -40.73
N GLU A 179 15.94 -63.06 -41.38
CA GLU A 179 17.26 -63.20 -40.75
C GLU A 179 17.88 -61.84 -40.42
N TYR A 180 17.62 -60.83 -41.25
CA TYR A 180 18.21 -59.49 -41.18
C TYR A 180 17.48 -58.57 -40.21
N ILE A 181 16.17 -58.80 -39.99
CA ILE A 181 15.31 -57.97 -39.16
C ILE A 181 15.57 -58.25 -37.67
N GLN A 182 15.69 -57.19 -36.88
CA GLN A 182 15.79 -57.26 -35.41
C GLN A 182 14.40 -57.24 -34.76
N GLU A 183 13.52 -56.34 -35.23
CA GLU A 183 12.16 -56.18 -34.72
C GLU A 183 11.15 -56.13 -35.87
N PHE A 184 10.07 -56.92 -35.77
CA PHE A 184 9.10 -57.14 -36.85
C PHE A 184 7.93 -56.14 -36.83
N PHE A 185 8.23 -54.85 -36.69
CA PHE A 185 7.25 -53.78 -36.82
C PHE A 185 7.86 -52.58 -37.57
N VAL A 186 6.98 -51.79 -38.19
CA VAL A 186 7.39 -50.53 -38.82
C VAL A 186 7.56 -49.48 -37.73
N SER A 187 8.72 -48.84 -37.72
CA SER A 187 9.04 -47.71 -36.85
C SER A 187 9.09 -46.42 -37.65
N GLN A 188 8.98 -45.27 -36.99
CA GLN A 188 9.18 -43.96 -37.63
C GLN A 188 10.35 -43.25 -36.96
N ARG A 189 11.38 -42.91 -37.73
CA ARG A 189 12.58 -42.18 -37.28
C ARG A 189 12.78 -40.96 -38.16
N ASP A 190 12.95 -39.79 -37.54
CA ASP A 190 13.11 -38.52 -38.25
C ASP A 190 12.04 -38.29 -39.34
N GLY A 191 10.78 -38.62 -39.01
CA GLY A 191 9.65 -38.54 -39.94
C GLY A 191 9.60 -39.64 -41.03
N LYS A 192 10.63 -40.46 -41.19
CA LYS A 192 10.72 -41.54 -42.20
C LYS A 192 10.29 -42.89 -41.65
N HIS A 193 9.65 -43.70 -42.48
CA HIS A 193 9.29 -45.07 -42.12
C HIS A 193 10.50 -45.99 -42.23
N THR A 194 10.85 -46.65 -41.13
CA THR A 194 12.06 -47.47 -41.00
C THR A 194 11.78 -48.85 -40.44
N ILE A 195 12.63 -49.80 -40.79
CA ILE A 195 12.66 -51.16 -40.23
C ILE A 195 13.94 -51.32 -39.41
N ALA A 196 13.82 -51.94 -38.24
CA ALA A 196 14.95 -52.26 -37.39
C ALA A 196 15.74 -53.45 -37.97
N ILE A 197 16.93 -53.18 -38.51
CA ILE A 197 17.84 -54.19 -39.08
C ILE A 197 19.01 -54.43 -38.13
N LYS A 198 19.41 -55.70 -37.97
CA LYS A 198 20.62 -56.07 -37.22
C LYS A 198 21.84 -55.39 -37.83
N ALA A 199 22.66 -54.73 -37.02
CA ALA A 199 23.82 -53.96 -37.51
C ALA A 199 24.80 -54.82 -38.34
N ALA A 200 24.91 -56.12 -38.05
CA ALA A 200 25.73 -57.08 -38.80
C ALA A 200 25.28 -57.26 -40.27
N TYR A 201 24.00 -57.03 -40.57
CA TYR A 201 23.40 -57.23 -41.89
C TYR A 201 23.08 -55.91 -42.61
N LYS A 202 23.55 -54.77 -42.10
CA LYS A 202 23.26 -53.43 -42.66
C LYS A 202 23.66 -53.26 -44.14
N ASN A 203 24.67 -53.99 -44.61
CA ASN A 203 25.12 -53.94 -46.02
C ASN A 203 24.40 -54.96 -46.93
N LYS A 204 23.56 -55.84 -46.36
CA LYS A 204 22.81 -56.87 -47.10
C LYS A 204 21.41 -56.40 -47.47
N VAL A 205 20.83 -55.49 -46.69
CA VAL A 205 19.55 -54.86 -47.00
C VAL A 205 19.81 -53.59 -47.81
N GLN A 206 19.21 -53.47 -48.99
CA GLN A 206 19.29 -52.25 -49.79
C GLN A 206 18.36 -51.18 -49.21
N GLY A 207 18.94 -50.11 -48.68
CA GLY A 207 18.22 -49.01 -48.09
C GLY A 207 19.13 -47.93 -47.55
N THR A 208 18.54 -46.84 -47.07
CA THR A 208 19.26 -45.74 -46.44
C THR A 208 19.17 -45.87 -44.92
N ILE A 209 20.31 -45.78 -44.25
CA ILE A 209 20.36 -45.75 -42.78
C ILE A 209 19.87 -44.38 -42.32
N VAL A 210 18.78 -44.36 -41.53
CA VAL A 210 18.20 -43.14 -40.97
C VAL A 210 18.78 -42.86 -39.59
N GLU A 211 18.88 -43.89 -38.75
CA GLU A 211 19.38 -43.77 -37.38
C GLU A 211 20.08 -45.07 -36.95
N THR A 212 21.04 -44.96 -36.03
CA THR A 212 21.69 -46.13 -35.41
C THR A 212 21.41 -46.12 -33.91
N SER A 213 21.12 -47.28 -33.33
CA SER A 213 20.82 -47.38 -31.89
C SER A 213 22.04 -47.02 -31.04
N SER A 214 21.79 -46.53 -29.81
CA SER A 214 22.85 -46.09 -28.87
C SER A 214 23.86 -47.19 -28.53
N LYS A 215 23.44 -48.47 -28.59
CA LYS A 215 24.30 -49.64 -28.34
C LYS A 215 24.98 -50.15 -29.62
N GLY A 216 24.72 -49.56 -30.78
CA GLY A 216 25.29 -49.93 -32.08
C GLY A 216 24.83 -51.27 -32.66
N THR A 217 23.90 -51.98 -31.99
CA THR A 217 23.46 -53.33 -32.38
C THR A 217 22.36 -53.33 -33.43
N THR A 218 21.63 -52.22 -33.58
CA THR A 218 20.47 -52.10 -34.48
C THR A 218 20.59 -50.83 -35.30
N VAL A 219 20.24 -50.92 -36.57
CA VAL A 219 20.21 -49.82 -37.52
C VAL A 219 18.78 -49.66 -38.03
N PHE A 220 18.21 -48.48 -37.87
CA PHE A 220 16.90 -48.14 -38.44
C PHE A 220 17.10 -47.73 -39.89
N MET A 221 16.65 -48.58 -40.80
CA MET A 221 16.85 -48.41 -42.24
C MET A 221 15.53 -48.17 -42.95
N GLU A 222 15.52 -47.20 -43.87
CA GLU A 222 14.47 -47.04 -44.89
C GLU A 222 14.81 -47.96 -46.08
N PRO A 223 14.02 -49.01 -46.36
CA PRO A 223 14.29 -49.89 -47.49
C PRO A 223 14.08 -49.19 -48.84
N ASN A 224 14.92 -49.48 -49.85
CA ASN A 224 14.81 -48.89 -51.19
C ASN A 224 13.44 -49.14 -51.85
N VAL A 225 12.72 -50.20 -51.45
CA VAL A 225 11.39 -50.54 -51.98
C VAL A 225 10.33 -49.44 -51.75
N ILE A 226 10.52 -48.58 -50.73
CA ILE A 226 9.62 -47.47 -50.39
C ILE A 226 10.19 -46.09 -50.71
N SER A 227 11.50 -45.95 -50.97
CA SER A 227 12.19 -44.67 -51.17
C SER A 227 11.50 -43.74 -52.19
N LYS A 228 11.01 -44.29 -53.32
CA LYS A 228 10.24 -43.52 -54.30
C LYS A 228 8.94 -42.96 -53.71
N HIS A 229 8.16 -43.78 -53.00
CA HIS A 229 6.92 -43.33 -52.37
C HIS A 229 7.16 -42.36 -51.22
N THR A 230 8.23 -42.52 -50.44
CA THR A 230 8.62 -41.54 -49.42
C THR A 230 8.93 -40.18 -50.06
N SER A 231 9.64 -40.17 -51.18
CA SER A 231 9.94 -38.95 -51.94
C SER A 231 8.67 -38.30 -52.49
N ASP A 232 7.80 -39.09 -53.12
CA ASP A 232 6.48 -38.63 -53.61
C ASP A 232 5.61 -38.07 -52.46
N LEU A 233 5.60 -38.74 -51.30
CA LEU A 233 4.89 -38.28 -50.10
C LEU A 233 5.44 -36.95 -49.60
N THR A 234 6.76 -36.76 -49.62
CA THR A 234 7.40 -35.50 -49.23
C THR A 234 6.96 -34.36 -50.14
N VAL A 235 6.90 -34.59 -51.46
CA VAL A 235 6.40 -33.61 -52.43
C VAL A 235 4.94 -33.30 -52.16
N LEU A 236 4.09 -34.31 -52.00
CA LEU A 236 2.66 -34.12 -51.71
C LEU A 236 2.42 -33.35 -50.39
N LYS A 237 3.24 -33.58 -49.36
CA LYS A 237 3.18 -32.84 -48.09
C LYS A 237 3.59 -31.36 -48.24
N ALA A 238 4.56 -31.08 -49.11
CA ALA A 238 4.92 -29.71 -49.46
C ALA A 238 3.80 -29.04 -50.27
N GLU A 239 3.20 -29.73 -51.24
CA GLU A 239 2.04 -29.25 -51.99
C GLU A 239 0.83 -28.98 -51.07
N GLU A 240 0.57 -29.85 -50.09
CA GLU A 240 -0.47 -29.66 -49.06
C GLU A 240 -0.22 -28.36 -48.29
N SER A 241 1.00 -28.16 -47.80
CA SER A 241 1.37 -26.95 -47.04
C SER A 241 1.18 -25.67 -47.86
N VAL A 242 1.55 -25.69 -49.15
CA VAL A 242 1.36 -24.56 -50.06
C VAL A 242 -0.11 -24.26 -50.30
N GLU A 243 -0.92 -25.29 -50.52
CA GLU A 243 -2.36 -25.13 -50.76
C GLU A 243 -3.10 -24.65 -49.50
N GLU A 244 -2.75 -25.17 -48.32
CA GLU A 244 -3.25 -24.66 -47.04
C GLU A 244 -2.91 -23.17 -46.87
N TYR A 245 -1.66 -22.77 -47.15
CA TYR A 245 -1.26 -21.38 -47.07
C TYR A 245 -2.08 -20.47 -47.99
N LYS A 246 -2.36 -20.89 -49.24
CA LYS A 246 -3.21 -20.11 -50.17
C LYS A 246 -4.62 -19.91 -49.62
N ILE A 247 -5.22 -20.96 -49.04
CA ILE A 247 -6.56 -20.88 -48.44
C ILE A 247 -6.54 -19.89 -47.26
N LEU A 248 -5.57 -20.01 -46.36
CA LEU A 248 -5.41 -19.11 -45.21
C LEU A 248 -5.18 -17.65 -45.64
N ALA A 249 -4.33 -17.43 -46.65
CA ALA A 249 -4.07 -16.11 -47.21
C ALA A 249 -5.31 -15.51 -47.87
N THR A 250 -6.13 -16.34 -48.54
CA THR A 250 -7.40 -15.89 -49.16
C THR A 250 -8.39 -15.43 -48.10
N LEU A 251 -8.61 -16.23 -47.06
CA LEU A 251 -9.49 -15.87 -45.94
C LEU A 251 -8.99 -14.62 -45.21
N THR A 252 -7.68 -14.52 -45.01
CA THR A 252 -7.06 -13.33 -44.42
C THR A 252 -7.25 -12.09 -45.30
N GLY A 253 -7.14 -12.25 -46.63
CA GLY A 253 -7.41 -11.19 -47.60
C GLY A 253 -8.85 -10.68 -47.53
N MET A 254 -9.83 -11.58 -47.40
CA MET A 254 -11.24 -11.19 -47.23
C MET A 254 -11.47 -10.33 -45.97
N LEU A 255 -10.78 -10.66 -44.87
CA LEU A 255 -10.81 -9.86 -43.64
C LEU A 255 -10.12 -8.49 -43.83
N PHE A 256 -8.97 -8.48 -44.51
CA PHE A 256 -8.21 -7.25 -44.80
C PHE A 256 -9.01 -6.25 -45.62
N GLU A 257 -9.74 -6.71 -46.65
CA GLU A 257 -10.62 -5.87 -47.46
C GLU A 257 -11.76 -5.20 -46.66
N ARG A 258 -12.04 -5.68 -45.44
CA ARG A 258 -13.06 -5.16 -44.52
C ARG A 258 -12.47 -4.70 -43.19
N ILE A 259 -11.19 -4.34 -43.16
CA ILE A 259 -10.50 -3.99 -41.91
C ILE A 259 -11.11 -2.79 -41.18
N LYS A 260 -11.65 -1.81 -41.92
CA LYS A 260 -12.35 -0.65 -41.34
C LYS A 260 -13.65 -1.07 -40.65
N ASP A 261 -14.42 -1.95 -41.29
CA ASP A 261 -15.67 -2.49 -40.76
C ASP A 261 -15.40 -3.37 -39.53
N LEU A 262 -14.31 -4.15 -39.56
CA LEU A 262 -13.86 -4.91 -38.39
C LEU A 262 -13.52 -4.01 -37.21
N LYS A 263 -12.80 -2.89 -37.44
CA LYS A 263 -12.49 -1.91 -36.40
C LYS A 263 -13.76 -1.26 -35.84
N MET A 264 -14.70 -0.87 -36.71
CA MET A 264 -16.01 -0.35 -36.27
C MET A 264 -16.76 -1.37 -35.40
N ASN A 265 -16.81 -2.63 -35.82
CA ASN A 265 -17.40 -3.70 -35.03
C ASN A 265 -16.70 -3.87 -33.67
N VAL A 266 -15.37 -3.80 -33.62
CA VAL A 266 -14.62 -3.84 -32.35
C VAL A 266 -15.02 -2.69 -31.45
N ASP A 267 -15.08 -1.46 -31.97
CA ASP A 267 -15.43 -0.29 -31.17
C ASP A 267 -16.85 -0.40 -30.61
N VAL A 268 -17.84 -0.71 -31.46
CA VAL A 268 -19.24 -0.87 -31.04
C VAL A 268 -19.40 -1.98 -30.01
N ILE A 269 -18.78 -3.14 -30.22
CA ILE A 269 -18.86 -4.27 -29.28
C ILE A 269 -18.14 -3.95 -27.96
N SER A 270 -17.04 -3.21 -28.02
CA SER A 270 -16.35 -2.73 -26.82
C SER A 270 -17.28 -1.83 -25.98
N GLU A 271 -17.99 -0.90 -26.64
CA GLU A 271 -18.97 -0.02 -25.99
C GLU A 271 -20.10 -0.80 -25.34
N TYR A 272 -20.70 -1.78 -26.06
CA TYR A 272 -21.73 -2.65 -25.48
C TYR A 272 -21.26 -3.37 -24.22
N ASP A 273 -20.07 -3.96 -24.24
CA ASP A 273 -19.51 -4.66 -23.08
C ASP A 273 -19.29 -3.71 -21.89
N MET A 274 -18.73 -2.52 -22.14
CA MET A 274 -18.58 -1.49 -21.11
C MET A 274 -19.94 -1.04 -20.54
N ILE A 275 -20.91 -0.73 -21.40
CA ILE A 275 -22.24 -0.28 -20.96
C ILE A 275 -22.95 -1.37 -20.14
N TRP A 276 -22.85 -2.63 -20.58
CA TRP A 276 -23.42 -3.75 -19.84
C TRP A 276 -22.76 -3.95 -18.47
N ALA A 277 -21.44 -3.73 -18.38
CA ALA A 277 -20.72 -3.75 -17.11
C ALA A 277 -21.20 -2.63 -16.17
N LYS A 278 -21.34 -1.40 -16.67
CA LYS A 278 -21.90 -0.27 -15.90
C LYS A 278 -23.33 -0.56 -15.43
N ALA A 279 -24.16 -1.14 -16.28
CA ALA A 279 -25.53 -1.50 -15.96
C ALA A 279 -25.63 -2.61 -14.91
N LYS A 280 -24.78 -3.65 -14.99
CA LYS A 280 -24.68 -4.70 -13.98
C LYS A 280 -24.20 -4.14 -12.64
N TYR A 281 -23.18 -3.30 -12.66
CA TYR A 281 -22.70 -2.62 -11.46
C TYR A 281 -23.82 -1.78 -10.82
N SER A 282 -24.50 -0.94 -11.62
CA SER A 282 -25.69 -0.20 -11.19
C SER A 282 -26.73 -1.12 -10.54
N LYS A 283 -26.97 -2.31 -11.10
CA LYS A 283 -27.90 -3.30 -10.55
C LYS A 283 -27.51 -3.81 -9.18
N VAL A 284 -26.23 -4.13 -9.00
CA VAL A 284 -25.72 -4.63 -7.72
C VAL A 284 -25.83 -3.58 -6.63
N ILE A 285 -25.52 -2.32 -6.94
CA ILE A 285 -25.53 -1.23 -5.94
C ILE A 285 -26.88 -0.51 -5.82
N ASN A 286 -27.93 -0.98 -6.51
CA ASN A 286 -29.20 -0.25 -6.66
C ASN A 286 -29.01 1.22 -7.10
N GLY A 287 -28.04 1.46 -8.00
CA GLY A 287 -27.59 2.80 -8.35
C GLY A 287 -28.52 3.53 -9.30
N ILE A 288 -28.60 4.85 -9.13
CA ILE A 288 -29.48 5.76 -9.87
C ILE A 288 -28.70 6.69 -10.81
N LYS A 289 -29.37 7.21 -11.83
CA LYS A 289 -28.91 8.35 -12.63
C LYS A 289 -29.22 9.64 -11.87
N PRO A 290 -28.21 10.42 -11.42
CA PRO A 290 -28.47 11.69 -10.74
C PRO A 290 -28.94 12.75 -11.74
N LYS A 291 -29.62 13.78 -11.25
CA LYS A 291 -29.83 15.03 -12.03
C LYS A 291 -28.48 15.73 -12.20
N LEU A 292 -28.27 16.36 -13.34
CA LEU A 292 -27.05 17.09 -13.64
C LEU A 292 -27.31 18.59 -13.77
N ASN A 293 -26.40 19.39 -13.24
CA ASN A 293 -26.30 20.81 -13.51
C ASN A 293 -24.84 21.23 -13.79
N ASP A 294 -24.58 22.50 -14.05
CA ASP A 294 -23.24 23.08 -14.26
C ASP A 294 -23.02 24.41 -13.50
N TYR A 295 -23.87 24.69 -12.50
CA TYR A 295 -23.84 25.93 -11.72
C TYR A 295 -23.31 25.76 -10.29
N GLY A 296 -22.81 24.57 -9.94
CA GLY A 296 -22.12 24.30 -8.67
C GLY A 296 -22.99 23.72 -7.56
N TYR A 297 -24.27 23.41 -7.84
CA TYR A 297 -25.15 22.81 -6.83
C TYR A 297 -24.95 21.30 -6.73
N ILE A 298 -24.79 20.81 -5.51
CA ILE A 298 -24.73 19.38 -5.20
C ILE A 298 -25.76 19.10 -4.12
N LYS A 299 -26.58 18.08 -4.35
CA LYS A 299 -27.50 17.49 -3.40
C LYS A 299 -27.38 15.98 -3.44
N ILE A 300 -27.01 15.37 -2.33
CA ILE A 300 -26.90 13.92 -2.18
C ILE A 300 -27.96 13.47 -1.18
N ILE A 301 -28.77 12.51 -1.59
CA ILE A 301 -29.78 11.88 -0.72
C ILE A 301 -29.36 10.43 -0.54
N LYS A 302 -29.05 10.04 0.70
CA LYS A 302 -28.59 8.69 1.05
C LYS A 302 -27.46 8.14 0.16
N GLY A 303 -26.52 8.99 -0.24
CA GLY A 303 -25.39 8.58 -1.07
C GLY A 303 -24.39 7.74 -0.30
N LYS A 304 -23.86 6.67 -0.90
CA LYS A 304 -22.89 5.78 -0.24
C LYS A 304 -21.51 5.82 -0.88
N TYR A 305 -20.49 5.51 -0.09
CA TYR A 305 -19.13 5.37 -0.57
C TYR A 305 -18.92 3.95 -1.16
N PRO A 306 -18.66 3.81 -2.47
CA PRO A 306 -18.64 2.51 -3.14
C PRO A 306 -17.65 1.47 -2.59
N LEU A 307 -16.54 1.92 -1.99
CA LEU A 307 -15.44 1.03 -1.57
C LEU A 307 -15.60 0.51 -0.13
N ILE A 308 -16.59 0.99 0.61
CA ILE A 308 -16.88 0.53 1.98
C ILE A 308 -18.21 -0.22 1.96
N LYS A 309 -18.14 -1.51 2.29
CA LYS A 309 -19.33 -2.34 2.49
C LYS A 309 -20.13 -1.82 3.69
N ASP A 310 -21.45 -1.78 3.55
CA ASP A 310 -22.36 -1.31 4.59
C ASP A 310 -22.06 0.12 5.08
N SER A 311 -21.60 0.99 4.16
CA SER A 311 -21.33 2.39 4.47
C SER A 311 -22.60 3.14 4.91
N ILE A 312 -22.43 4.04 5.88
CA ILE A 312 -23.51 4.88 6.38
C ILE A 312 -23.87 5.91 5.30
N PRO A 313 -25.15 5.99 4.88
CA PRO A 313 -25.55 6.92 3.83
C PRO A 313 -25.33 8.39 4.21
N LEU A 314 -24.85 9.17 3.26
CA LEU A 314 -24.61 10.60 3.36
C LEU A 314 -25.80 11.38 2.78
N ASP A 315 -26.39 12.24 3.60
CA ASP A 315 -27.26 13.34 3.16
C ASP A 315 -26.43 14.62 3.14
N PHE A 316 -26.38 15.31 2.01
CA PHE A 316 -25.47 16.46 1.80
C PHE A 316 -26.06 17.47 0.82
N GLU A 317 -25.83 18.76 1.05
CA GLU A 317 -26.24 19.83 0.15
C GLU A 317 -25.23 20.99 0.18
N ILE A 318 -24.93 21.60 -0.98
CA ILE A 318 -24.08 22.81 -1.11
C ILE A 318 -24.35 23.50 -2.46
N GLY A 319 -24.03 24.80 -2.56
CA GLY A 319 -24.04 25.55 -3.82
C GLY A 319 -25.38 26.24 -4.14
N LYS A 320 -26.35 26.17 -3.21
CA LYS A 320 -27.62 26.89 -3.28
C LYS A 320 -27.58 28.15 -2.41
N ASP A 321 -27.47 27.96 -1.09
CA ASP A 321 -27.51 29.05 -0.11
C ASP A 321 -26.11 29.46 0.36
N TYR A 322 -25.13 28.55 0.29
CA TYR A 322 -23.72 28.76 0.65
C TYR A 322 -22.81 28.01 -0.33
N ARG A 323 -21.55 28.46 -0.45
CA ARG A 323 -20.53 27.87 -1.34
C ARG A 323 -19.36 27.23 -0.60
N GLY A 324 -19.18 27.60 0.67
CA GLY A 324 -18.19 27.02 1.57
C GLY A 324 -18.86 26.16 2.65
N LEU A 325 -18.37 24.94 2.88
CA LEU A 325 -18.79 24.13 4.02
C LEU A 325 -17.59 23.73 4.87
N ILE A 326 -17.64 24.04 6.17
CA ILE A 326 -16.61 23.68 7.14
C ILE A 326 -17.09 22.52 8.01
N ILE A 327 -16.50 21.35 7.82
CA ILE A 327 -16.82 20.13 8.56
C ILE A 327 -15.93 20.00 9.80
N THR A 328 -16.57 19.83 10.95
CA THR A 328 -15.92 19.74 12.26
C THR A 328 -16.22 18.42 12.94
N GLY A 329 -15.41 18.06 13.93
CA GLY A 329 -15.59 16.82 14.72
C GLY A 329 -14.27 16.08 14.94
N PRO A 330 -14.27 15.02 15.77
CA PRO A 330 -13.08 14.19 15.99
C PRO A 330 -12.63 13.52 14.68
N ASN A 331 -11.33 13.21 14.56
CA ASN A 331 -10.77 12.62 13.33
C ASN A 331 -11.37 11.24 13.01
N ALA A 332 -11.65 10.44 14.04
CA ALA A 332 -12.39 9.18 13.92
C ALA A 332 -13.88 9.34 13.54
N GLY A 333 -14.39 10.57 13.39
CA GLY A 333 -15.79 10.86 13.08
C GLY A 333 -16.18 10.65 11.62
N GLY A 334 -15.24 10.36 10.71
CA GLY A 334 -15.54 10.09 9.29
C GLY A 334 -15.50 11.30 8.35
N LYS A 335 -14.91 12.43 8.77
CA LYS A 335 -14.80 13.67 7.96
C LYS A 335 -14.17 13.42 6.59
N THR A 336 -13.04 12.71 6.56
CA THR A 336 -12.33 12.32 5.32
C THR A 336 -13.19 11.44 4.41
N ILE A 337 -14.00 10.54 4.99
CA ILE A 337 -14.90 9.67 4.21
C ILE A 337 -16.01 10.51 3.55
N VAL A 338 -16.53 11.54 4.21
CA VAL A 338 -17.49 12.47 3.61
C VAL A 338 -16.88 13.15 2.38
N LEU A 339 -15.67 13.70 2.49
CA LEU A 339 -14.96 14.30 1.36
C LEU A 339 -14.77 13.30 0.22
N LYS A 340 -14.26 12.10 0.53
CA LYS A 340 -14.05 11.04 -0.46
C LYS A 340 -15.34 10.60 -1.12
N THR A 341 -16.46 10.55 -0.38
CA THR A 341 -17.78 10.22 -0.93
C THR A 341 -18.22 11.26 -1.95
N ILE A 342 -18.20 12.54 -1.59
CA ILE A 342 -18.60 13.63 -2.50
C ILE A 342 -17.70 13.65 -3.74
N GLY A 343 -16.39 13.54 -3.55
CA GLY A 343 -15.41 13.51 -4.63
C GLY A 343 -15.60 12.32 -5.56
N LEU A 344 -15.60 11.10 -5.03
CA LEU A 344 -15.70 9.87 -5.82
C LEU A 344 -17.04 9.77 -6.54
N LEU A 345 -18.16 10.14 -5.90
CA LEU A 345 -19.46 10.16 -6.58
C LEU A 345 -19.47 11.19 -7.73
N THR A 346 -18.82 12.35 -7.54
CA THR A 346 -18.63 13.34 -8.62
C THR A 346 -17.84 12.77 -9.80
N LEU A 347 -16.74 12.07 -9.52
CA LEU A 347 -15.96 11.40 -10.57
C LEU A 347 -16.76 10.30 -11.27
N ALA A 348 -17.51 9.52 -10.49
CA ALA A 348 -18.31 8.41 -10.98
C ALA A 348 -19.37 8.88 -11.97
N MET A 349 -20.18 9.90 -11.63
CA MET A 349 -21.18 10.38 -12.59
C MET A 349 -20.56 11.05 -13.80
N GLN A 350 -19.44 11.80 -13.66
CA GLN A 350 -18.75 12.39 -14.81
C GLN A 350 -18.13 11.36 -15.77
N SER A 351 -17.94 10.12 -15.31
CA SER A 351 -17.57 8.96 -16.12
C SER A 351 -18.78 8.18 -16.66
N GLY A 352 -19.99 8.59 -16.27
CA GLY A 352 -21.24 7.97 -16.66
C GLY A 352 -21.58 6.71 -15.87
N PHE A 353 -21.04 6.55 -14.66
CA PHE A 353 -21.46 5.50 -13.74
C PHE A 353 -22.68 5.98 -12.96
N HIS A 354 -23.67 5.10 -12.81
CA HIS A 354 -24.71 5.31 -11.79
C HIS A 354 -24.09 5.23 -10.40
N ILE A 355 -24.71 5.90 -9.45
CA ILE A 355 -24.24 6.01 -8.06
C ILE A 355 -25.28 5.43 -7.10
N GLU A 356 -24.84 4.83 -6.01
CA GLU A 356 -25.73 4.38 -4.94
C GLU A 356 -26.19 5.59 -4.13
N ALA A 357 -27.41 6.04 -4.42
CA ALA A 357 -28.09 7.18 -3.82
C ALA A 357 -29.59 7.07 -4.09
N GLU A 358 -30.39 7.96 -3.51
CA GLU A 358 -31.83 8.03 -3.73
C GLU A 358 -32.24 9.07 -4.78
N GLU A 359 -33.47 8.93 -5.28
CA GLU A 359 -34.09 9.85 -6.23
C GLU A 359 -34.13 11.29 -5.68
N GLY A 360 -33.86 12.27 -6.55
CA GLY A 360 -33.71 13.67 -6.15
C GLY A 360 -32.27 14.09 -5.88
N THR A 361 -31.32 13.15 -5.88
CA THR A 361 -29.88 13.44 -5.93
C THR A 361 -29.51 14.21 -7.20
N GLU A 362 -28.72 15.26 -7.05
CA GLU A 362 -28.30 16.18 -8.09
C GLU A 362 -26.83 16.56 -7.92
N PHE A 363 -26.10 16.65 -9.02
CA PHE A 363 -24.70 17.06 -8.99
C PHE A 363 -24.36 18.03 -10.10
N SER A 364 -23.47 18.97 -9.77
CA SER A 364 -22.84 19.84 -10.75
C SER A 364 -21.70 19.12 -11.46
N VAL A 365 -21.57 19.38 -12.76
CA VAL A 365 -20.40 19.06 -13.57
C VAL A 365 -19.32 20.08 -13.28
N PHE A 366 -18.13 19.61 -12.92
CA PHE A 366 -16.97 20.46 -12.63
C PHE A 366 -15.86 20.24 -13.66
N LYS A 367 -15.25 21.33 -14.11
CA LYS A 367 -14.09 21.26 -15.01
C LYS A 367 -12.85 20.75 -14.29
N LYS A 368 -12.73 21.10 -13.01
CA LYS A 368 -11.62 20.72 -12.14
C LYS A 368 -12.18 20.28 -10.80
N LEU A 369 -11.54 19.28 -10.24
CA LEU A 369 -11.79 18.79 -8.90
C LEU A 369 -10.41 18.58 -8.29
N PHE A 370 -10.15 19.25 -7.17
CA PHE A 370 -8.89 19.18 -6.47
C PHE A 370 -9.12 18.67 -5.07
N VAL A 371 -8.21 17.81 -4.62
CA VAL A 371 -8.22 17.29 -3.27
C VAL A 371 -6.87 17.52 -2.60
N ASP A 372 -6.95 17.91 -1.34
CA ASP A 372 -5.82 17.89 -0.43
C ASP A 372 -6.20 17.03 0.78
N ILE A 373 -6.09 15.71 0.56
CA ILE A 373 -6.51 14.67 1.50
C ILE A 373 -5.32 13.71 1.66
N GLY A 374 -4.81 13.50 2.87
CA GLY A 374 -3.72 12.54 3.09
C GLY A 374 -2.95 12.72 4.40
N ASP A 375 -2.31 11.63 4.83
CA ASP A 375 -1.52 11.54 6.06
C ASP A 375 -0.18 12.26 5.93
N ASN A 376 -0.05 13.41 6.58
CA ASN A 376 1.24 14.07 6.86
C ASN A 376 2.08 13.31 7.92
N GLN A 377 1.81 12.01 8.15
CA GLN A 377 2.41 11.23 9.25
C GLN A 377 3.55 10.30 8.82
N SER A 378 4.01 10.34 7.56
CA SER A 378 5.30 9.72 7.22
C SER A 378 6.42 10.60 7.79
N VAL A 379 7.04 10.13 8.87
CA VAL A 379 8.12 10.77 9.64
C VAL A 379 9.38 11.08 8.79
N GLU A 380 9.42 10.69 7.52
CA GLU A 380 10.63 10.66 6.71
C GLU A 380 11.07 11.99 6.08
N ASN A 381 10.37 13.12 6.20
CA ASN A 381 10.94 14.47 5.95
C ASN A 381 10.00 15.61 6.41
N ALA A 382 10.06 16.03 7.67
CA ALA A 382 9.17 17.06 8.24
C ALA A 382 9.21 18.45 7.55
N LEU A 383 10.28 18.81 6.84
CA LEU A 383 10.38 20.06 6.06
C LEU A 383 9.85 19.92 4.62
N SER A 384 9.86 18.70 4.06
CA SER A 384 9.39 18.48 2.69
C SER A 384 7.88 18.31 2.61
N THR A 385 7.22 17.81 3.67
CA THR A 385 5.76 17.63 3.73
C THR A 385 5.00 18.95 3.79
N PHE A 386 5.37 19.87 4.69
CA PHE A 386 4.72 21.19 4.76
C PHE A 386 4.96 22.01 3.48
N SER A 387 6.20 22.05 2.98
CA SER A 387 6.53 22.76 1.73
C SER A 387 5.81 22.16 0.51
N SER A 388 5.66 20.84 0.45
CA SER A 388 4.90 20.16 -0.61
C SER A 388 3.41 20.45 -0.51
N HIS A 389 2.84 20.47 0.69
CA HIS A 389 1.44 20.82 0.93
C HIS A 389 1.16 22.26 0.52
N VAL A 390 2.00 23.22 0.94
CA VAL A 390 1.87 24.64 0.53
C VAL A 390 2.04 24.80 -0.99
N LYS A 391 2.96 24.07 -1.61
CA LYS A 391 3.13 24.08 -3.06
C LYS A 391 1.87 23.55 -3.79
N ASN A 392 1.29 22.45 -3.29
CA ASN A 392 0.02 21.91 -3.80
C ASN A 392 -1.11 22.93 -3.66
N LEU A 393 -1.28 23.53 -2.47
CA LEU A 393 -2.27 24.59 -2.24
C LEU A 393 -2.08 25.79 -3.18
N ALA A 394 -0.85 26.26 -3.37
CA ALA A 394 -0.56 27.36 -4.30
C ALA A 394 -0.95 27.01 -5.74
N GLU A 395 -0.72 25.77 -6.18
CA GLU A 395 -1.14 25.28 -7.49
C GLU A 395 -2.67 25.21 -7.60
N ILE A 396 -3.35 24.63 -6.60
CA ILE A 396 -4.81 24.55 -6.52
C ILE A 396 -5.42 25.95 -6.61
N ILE A 397 -4.94 26.91 -5.81
CA ILE A 397 -5.45 28.28 -5.80
C ILE A 397 -5.28 28.91 -7.18
N ARG A 398 -4.09 28.80 -7.79
CA ARG A 398 -3.81 29.35 -9.13
C ARG A 398 -4.73 28.78 -10.20
N GLU A 399 -5.06 27.49 -10.10
CA GLU A 399 -5.84 26.77 -11.09
C GLU A 399 -7.37 26.82 -10.89
N SER A 400 -7.82 27.28 -9.72
CA SER A 400 -9.22 27.30 -9.31
C SER A 400 -10.03 28.38 -10.01
N THR A 401 -11.28 28.04 -10.31
CA THR A 401 -12.25 28.91 -11.01
C THR A 401 -13.66 28.60 -10.49
N LYS A 402 -14.66 29.34 -10.98
CA LYS A 402 -16.08 29.08 -10.67
C LYS A 402 -16.60 27.67 -11.02
N SER A 403 -15.87 26.91 -11.84
CA SER A 403 -16.20 25.54 -12.22
C SER A 403 -15.29 24.51 -11.55
N THR A 404 -14.81 24.82 -10.34
CA THR A 404 -13.91 23.97 -9.56
C THR A 404 -14.57 23.51 -8.25
N LEU A 405 -14.49 22.21 -7.97
CA LEU A 405 -14.80 21.62 -6.66
C LEU A 405 -13.50 21.39 -5.87
N LEU A 406 -13.48 21.84 -4.62
CA LEU A 406 -12.30 21.79 -3.75
C LEU A 406 -12.62 21.01 -2.47
N LEU A 407 -11.81 20.00 -2.18
CA LEU A 407 -11.97 19.13 -1.01
C LEU A 407 -10.69 19.15 -0.18
N PHE A 408 -10.71 19.83 0.96
CA PHE A 408 -9.56 19.97 1.86
C PHE A 408 -9.77 19.18 3.16
N ASP A 409 -8.80 18.35 3.53
CA ASP A 409 -8.78 17.69 4.83
C ASP A 409 -7.78 18.43 5.74
N GLU A 410 -8.27 18.91 6.89
CA GLU A 410 -7.50 19.63 7.90
C GLU A 410 -6.71 20.83 7.36
N ILE A 411 -7.40 21.73 6.65
CA ILE A 411 -6.78 22.94 6.08
C ILE A 411 -6.09 23.78 7.17
N GLY A 412 -4.87 24.24 6.87
CA GLY A 412 -4.05 25.04 7.79
C GLY A 412 -3.29 24.22 8.84
N SER A 413 -3.39 22.88 8.82
CA SER A 413 -2.62 22.01 9.72
C SER A 413 -1.12 21.99 9.38
N GLY A 414 -0.29 21.60 10.34
CA GLY A 414 1.16 21.44 10.15
C GLY A 414 2.03 22.67 10.49
N THR A 415 1.43 23.75 11.02
CA THR A 415 2.14 24.94 11.55
C THR A 415 1.56 25.38 12.90
N GLU A 416 2.05 26.50 13.47
CA GLU A 416 1.48 27.11 14.67
C GLU A 416 -0.02 27.41 14.48
N PRO A 417 -0.90 27.01 15.43
CA PRO A 417 -2.35 27.09 15.25
C PRO A 417 -2.90 28.45 14.81
N ASN A 418 -2.33 29.55 15.32
CA ASN A 418 -2.78 30.91 14.97
C ASN A 418 -2.42 31.26 13.52
N GLU A 419 -1.18 30.97 13.11
CA GLU A 419 -0.72 31.21 11.74
C GLU A 419 -1.47 30.31 10.75
N GLY A 420 -1.60 29.02 11.08
CA GLY A 420 -2.32 28.04 10.26
C GLY A 420 -3.79 28.40 10.04
N SER A 421 -4.48 28.84 11.11
CA SER A 421 -5.87 29.28 11.02
C SER A 421 -6.03 30.55 10.17
N ALA A 422 -5.16 31.54 10.37
CA ALA A 422 -5.20 32.79 9.60
C ALA A 422 -4.93 32.54 8.11
N LEU A 423 -3.92 31.72 7.79
CA LEU A 423 -3.60 31.34 6.42
C LEU A 423 -4.76 30.57 5.77
N ALA A 424 -5.34 29.61 6.48
CA ALA A 424 -6.47 28.85 5.97
C ALA A 424 -7.68 29.73 5.66
N ILE A 425 -8.02 30.69 6.54
CA ILE A 425 -9.12 31.64 6.29
C ILE A 425 -8.84 32.46 5.03
N ALA A 426 -7.62 33.00 4.88
CA ALA A 426 -7.25 33.78 3.69
C ALA A 426 -7.32 32.94 2.39
N ILE A 427 -6.94 31.65 2.46
CA ILE A 427 -7.06 30.73 1.33
C ILE A 427 -8.54 30.46 1.00
N LEU A 428 -9.38 30.18 2.01
CA LEU A 428 -10.80 29.95 1.83
C LEU A 428 -11.50 31.17 1.20
N GLU A 429 -11.15 32.37 1.64
CA GLU A 429 -11.64 33.65 1.11
C GLU A 429 -11.23 33.85 -0.37
N GLU A 430 -9.96 33.64 -0.71
CA GLU A 430 -9.47 33.74 -2.09
C GLU A 430 -10.21 32.75 -3.02
N LEU A 431 -10.40 31.51 -2.57
CA LEU A 431 -11.10 30.47 -3.35
C LEU A 431 -12.60 30.77 -3.52
N TYR A 432 -13.22 31.36 -2.48
CA TYR A 432 -14.59 31.86 -2.53
C TYR A 432 -14.73 33.00 -3.56
N HIS A 433 -13.80 33.98 -3.57
CA HIS A 433 -13.82 35.06 -4.57
C HIS A 433 -13.58 34.58 -6.00
N LYS A 434 -12.92 33.43 -6.20
CA LYS A 434 -12.86 32.74 -7.50
C LYS A 434 -14.15 32.04 -7.90
N GLY A 435 -15.14 31.99 -7.01
CA GLY A 435 -16.44 31.36 -7.21
C GLY A 435 -16.43 29.84 -7.06
N SER A 436 -15.39 29.26 -6.46
CA SER A 436 -15.27 27.80 -6.30
C SER A 436 -16.31 27.26 -5.32
N ILE A 437 -16.59 25.95 -5.38
CA ILE A 437 -17.31 25.24 -4.33
C ILE A 437 -16.26 24.57 -3.45
N THR A 438 -16.28 24.89 -2.15
CA THR A 438 -15.23 24.46 -1.22
C THR A 438 -15.81 23.71 -0.04
N ILE A 439 -15.31 22.52 0.20
CA ILE A 439 -15.64 21.71 1.37
C ILE A 439 -14.32 21.44 2.09
N SER A 440 -14.24 21.87 3.34
CA SER A 440 -13.02 21.73 4.13
C SER A 440 -13.32 21.12 5.47
N THR A 441 -12.42 20.29 5.98
CA THR A 441 -12.47 19.84 7.37
C THR A 441 -11.50 20.67 8.21
N THR A 442 -11.79 20.86 9.49
CA THR A 442 -10.87 21.54 10.41
C THR A 442 -11.06 21.13 11.86
N HIS A 443 -10.00 21.30 12.65
CA HIS A 443 -10.04 21.24 14.11
C HIS A 443 -9.85 22.63 14.77
N TYR A 444 -9.53 23.68 14.01
CA TYR A 444 -9.31 25.03 14.52
C TYR A 444 -10.61 25.78 14.78
N GLY A 445 -10.72 26.44 15.93
CA GLY A 445 -11.94 27.15 16.34
C GLY A 445 -12.18 28.43 15.53
N GLU A 446 -11.10 29.09 15.14
CA GLU A 446 -11.06 30.33 14.38
C GLU A 446 -11.73 30.15 13.00
N ILE A 447 -11.47 29.03 12.32
CA ILE A 447 -12.09 28.71 11.03
C ILE A 447 -13.59 28.42 11.18
N LYS A 448 -14.01 27.79 12.30
CA LYS A 448 -15.44 27.57 12.60
C LYS A 448 -16.17 28.90 12.81
N ASN A 449 -15.53 29.83 13.54
CA ASN A 449 -16.08 31.15 13.79
C ASN A 449 -16.20 31.95 12.48
N PHE A 450 -15.17 31.93 11.64
CA PHE A 450 -15.22 32.53 10.30
C PHE A 450 -16.42 31.99 9.49
N SER A 451 -16.58 30.66 9.43
CA SER A 451 -17.71 30.04 8.72
C SER A 451 -19.07 30.41 9.29
N LYS A 452 -19.17 30.69 10.60
CA LYS A 452 -20.43 31.07 11.24
C LYS A 452 -20.80 32.53 10.95
N GLU A 453 -19.79 33.40 10.81
CA GLU A 453 -19.98 34.84 10.59
C GLU A 453 -20.10 35.20 9.11
N HIS A 454 -19.50 34.41 8.22
CA HIS A 454 -19.54 34.66 6.78
C HIS A 454 -20.83 34.11 6.15
N PRO A 455 -21.64 34.93 5.43
CA PRO A 455 -22.97 34.53 4.95
C PRO A 455 -22.98 33.38 3.95
N ASP A 456 -21.95 33.25 3.09
CA ASP A 456 -21.84 32.18 2.09
C ASP A 456 -21.03 30.95 2.57
N PHE A 457 -20.75 30.85 3.87
CA PHE A 457 -20.15 29.67 4.48
C PHE A 457 -21.12 29.06 5.50
N GLU A 458 -21.05 27.75 5.67
CA GLU A 458 -21.87 27.04 6.65
C GLU A 458 -21.03 26.01 7.41
N ASN A 459 -21.38 25.78 8.67
CA ASN A 459 -20.74 24.78 9.50
C ASN A 459 -21.46 23.44 9.39
N ALA A 460 -20.71 22.35 9.44
CA ALA A 460 -21.23 21.02 9.67
C ALA A 460 -20.45 20.30 10.76
N ALA A 461 -21.11 19.34 11.40
CA ALA A 461 -20.50 18.50 12.42
C ALA A 461 -20.80 17.03 12.17
N MET A 462 -19.82 16.17 12.42
CA MET A 462 -20.07 14.73 12.50
C MET A 462 -20.75 14.40 13.82
N GLU A 463 -21.87 13.67 13.76
CA GLU A 463 -22.61 13.22 14.94
C GLU A 463 -21.81 12.16 15.71
N PHE A 464 -21.90 12.24 17.04
CA PHE A 464 -21.12 11.45 17.98
C PHE A 464 -22.00 11.03 19.15
N GLU A 465 -22.02 9.74 19.48
CA GLU A 465 -22.78 9.25 20.63
C GLU A 465 -22.00 9.53 21.92
N LYS A 466 -22.59 10.36 22.79
CA LYS A 466 -21.90 10.80 24.02
C LYS A 466 -21.73 9.65 24.99
N GLU A 467 -22.70 8.74 25.09
CA GLU A 467 -22.65 7.68 26.10
C GLU A 467 -21.67 6.56 25.76
N THR A 468 -21.62 6.13 24.49
CA THR A 468 -20.75 5.03 24.03
C THR A 468 -19.38 5.51 23.57
N LEU A 469 -19.23 6.81 23.24
CA LEU A 469 -18.09 7.40 22.56
C LEU A 469 -17.87 6.89 21.13
N GLU A 470 -18.91 6.31 20.52
CA GLU A 470 -18.84 5.80 19.15
C GLU A 470 -19.22 6.88 18.13
N PRO A 471 -18.46 7.00 17.02
CA PRO A 471 -18.85 7.87 15.92
C PRO A 471 -20.11 7.32 15.23
N LEU A 472 -21.11 8.18 14.99
CA LEU A 472 -22.32 7.80 14.26
C LEU A 472 -22.17 7.97 12.75
N TYR A 473 -21.03 8.52 12.30
CA TYR A 473 -20.68 8.81 10.90
C TYR A 473 -21.77 9.56 10.11
N ARG A 474 -22.65 10.29 10.81
CA ARG A 474 -23.69 11.12 10.20
C ARG A 474 -23.27 12.57 10.18
N LEU A 475 -23.41 13.22 9.02
CA LEU A 475 -23.16 14.65 8.88
C LEU A 475 -24.41 15.44 9.29
N SER A 476 -24.23 16.43 10.16
CA SER A 476 -25.26 17.40 10.56
C SER A 476 -24.86 18.80 10.07
N ILE A 477 -25.48 19.28 9.00
CA ILE A 477 -25.27 20.62 8.43
C ILE A 477 -26.00 21.68 9.28
N GLY A 478 -25.40 22.87 9.43
CA GLY A 478 -25.91 23.98 10.24
C GLY A 478 -25.69 23.80 11.74
N LYS A 479 -25.02 22.72 12.17
CA LYS A 479 -24.68 22.49 13.57
C LYS A 479 -23.19 22.70 13.82
N VAL A 480 -22.89 23.36 14.93
CA VAL A 480 -21.53 23.45 15.47
C VAL A 480 -21.35 22.31 16.46
N GLY A 481 -20.37 21.43 16.22
CA GLY A 481 -20.04 20.35 17.14
C GLY A 481 -19.23 20.86 18.34
N ASP A 482 -19.63 20.47 19.55
CA ASP A 482 -18.87 20.74 20.78
C ASP A 482 -17.52 19.99 20.76
N SER A 483 -16.46 20.64 21.27
CA SER A 483 -15.17 19.99 21.49
C SER A 483 -15.28 18.96 22.63
N ASN A 484 -15.54 17.70 22.28
CA ASN A 484 -15.75 16.61 23.25
C ASN A 484 -14.47 16.13 23.96
N ALA A 485 -13.31 16.74 23.71
CA ALA A 485 -12.02 16.30 24.25
C ALA A 485 -12.03 16.14 25.77
N LEU A 486 -12.51 17.16 26.51
CA LEU A 486 -12.58 17.11 27.97
C LEU A 486 -13.57 16.06 28.50
N TYR A 487 -14.67 15.83 27.76
CA TYR A 487 -15.64 14.81 28.09
C TYR A 487 -15.07 13.40 27.89
N ILE A 488 -14.39 13.16 26.76
CA ILE A 488 -13.68 11.91 26.45
C ILE A 488 -12.59 11.65 27.50
N SER A 489 -11.77 12.67 27.80
CA SER A 489 -10.75 12.63 28.84
C SER A 489 -11.29 12.17 30.20
N LYS A 490 -12.44 12.71 30.63
CA LYS A 490 -13.12 12.29 31.86
C LYS A 490 -13.52 10.81 31.81
N LYS A 491 -14.15 10.37 30.72
CA LYS A 491 -14.55 8.97 30.50
C LYS A 491 -13.35 8.00 30.49
N MET A 492 -12.19 8.45 30.01
CA MET A 492 -10.93 7.70 30.00
C MET A 492 -10.22 7.68 31.38
N GLY A 493 -10.86 8.23 32.42
CA GLY A 493 -10.38 8.14 33.80
C GLY A 493 -9.58 9.35 34.29
N LEU A 494 -9.56 10.47 33.55
CA LEU A 494 -8.99 11.72 34.09
C LEU A 494 -9.91 12.28 35.18
N TYR A 495 -9.30 12.58 36.33
CA TYR A 495 -10.00 13.14 37.49
C TYR A 495 -10.70 14.46 37.17
N ASP A 496 -11.89 14.68 37.74
CA ASP A 496 -12.67 15.91 37.58
C ASP A 496 -11.86 17.18 37.92
N SER A 497 -10.98 17.10 38.92
CA SER A 497 -10.10 18.22 39.30
C SER A 497 -9.12 18.66 38.20
N ILE A 498 -8.78 17.78 37.25
CA ILE A 498 -7.98 18.13 36.06
C ILE A 498 -8.89 18.74 34.99
N ILE A 499 -10.07 18.14 34.78
CA ILE A 499 -11.04 18.59 33.77
C ILE A 499 -11.54 20.01 34.09
N ASP A 500 -11.87 20.29 35.35
CA ASP A 500 -12.34 21.61 35.79
C ASP A 500 -11.25 22.68 35.65
N ARG A 501 -9.99 22.33 35.95
CA ARG A 501 -8.84 23.21 35.71
C ARG A 501 -8.64 23.47 34.22
N ALA A 502 -8.76 22.45 33.38
CA ALA A 502 -8.64 22.60 31.93
C ALA A 502 -9.74 23.52 31.38
N ARG A 503 -10.99 23.39 31.83
CA ARG A 503 -12.09 24.33 31.49
C ARG A 503 -11.74 25.76 31.88
N LYS A 504 -11.30 25.97 33.13
CA LYS A 504 -10.90 27.29 33.61
C LYS A 504 -9.77 27.90 32.76
N TYR A 505 -8.78 27.09 32.36
CA TYR A 505 -7.70 27.56 31.50
C TYR A 505 -8.17 27.93 30.10
N MET A 506 -9.14 27.22 29.53
CA MET A 506 -9.73 27.56 28.23
C MET A 506 -10.45 28.91 28.28
N ASP A 507 -11.21 29.16 29.34
CA ASP A 507 -12.01 30.39 29.46
C ASP A 507 -11.15 31.62 29.81
N THR A 508 -10.26 31.49 30.79
CA THR A 508 -9.57 32.66 31.38
C THR A 508 -8.10 32.76 31.04
N LYS A 509 -7.51 31.74 30.39
CA LYS A 509 -6.06 31.62 30.13
C LYS A 509 -5.17 31.83 31.38
N SER A 510 -5.73 31.57 32.58
CA SER A 510 -5.05 31.78 33.87
C SER A 510 -4.45 30.47 34.37
N TYR A 511 -3.20 30.21 34.00
CA TYR A 511 -2.50 28.97 34.37
C TYR A 511 -2.01 28.99 35.82
N ASN A 512 -1.96 27.82 36.45
CA ASN A 512 -1.34 27.64 37.76
C ASN A 512 0.18 27.48 37.60
N TYR A 513 0.93 28.45 38.11
CA TYR A 513 2.40 28.46 38.11
C TYR A 513 3.01 28.12 39.49
N ASN A 514 2.20 27.64 40.43
CA ASN A 514 2.69 27.27 41.75
C ASN A 514 3.72 26.14 41.61
N LEU A 515 4.86 26.34 42.26
CA LEU A 515 5.90 25.32 42.32
C LEU A 515 5.41 24.13 43.15
N ILE A 516 5.94 22.95 42.83
CA ILE A 516 5.70 21.75 43.62
C ILE A 516 6.24 22.02 45.03
N GLU A 517 5.45 21.70 46.05
CA GLU A 517 5.92 21.77 47.43
C GLU A 517 7.16 20.89 47.61
N ASP A 518 8.19 21.43 48.26
CA ASP A 518 9.46 20.76 48.52
C ASP A 518 9.33 19.37 49.17
N SER A 519 8.22 19.13 49.89
CA SER A 519 7.87 17.86 50.54
C SER A 519 7.40 16.77 49.56
N LYS A 520 6.90 17.17 48.39
CA LYS A 520 6.42 16.28 47.31
C LYS A 520 7.50 15.99 46.27
N ILE A 521 8.62 16.71 46.35
CA ILE A 521 9.80 16.44 45.55
C ILE A 521 10.59 15.35 46.25
N ILE A 522 10.85 14.24 45.55
CA ILE A 522 11.82 13.24 46.02
C ILE A 522 13.19 13.90 45.96
N LYS A 523 13.60 14.50 47.08
CA LYS A 523 14.96 15.00 47.24
C LYS A 523 15.86 13.77 47.23
N ASN A 524 16.80 13.70 46.28
CA ASN A 524 17.94 12.81 46.43
C ASN A 524 18.50 13.10 47.82
N LYS A 525 18.41 12.13 48.73
CA LYS A 525 19.15 12.17 49.99
C LYS A 525 20.61 12.28 49.58
N LYS A 526 21.13 13.51 49.47
CA LYS A 526 22.51 13.75 49.83
C LYS A 526 22.60 13.13 51.22
N LEU A 527 23.37 12.05 51.34
CA LEU A 527 23.85 11.55 52.62
C LEU A 527 24.55 12.74 53.29
N GLN A 528 23.80 13.58 53.98
CA GLN A 528 24.28 14.27 55.16
C GLN A 528 24.48 13.15 56.16
N ALA A 529 25.64 12.49 56.07
CA ALA A 529 26.22 11.93 57.26
C ALA A 529 26.38 13.13 58.20
N GLU A 530 25.52 13.22 59.22
CA GLU A 530 25.95 13.76 60.50
C GLU A 530 27.12 12.85 60.92
N GLU A 531 28.34 13.23 60.52
CA GLU A 531 29.55 12.63 61.03
C GLU A 531 29.63 13.07 62.50
N ASP A 532 29.06 12.26 63.41
CA ASP A 532 29.37 12.32 64.84
C ASP A 532 30.88 12.12 65.00
N PHE A 533 31.62 13.22 65.05
CA PHE A 533 33.05 13.18 65.24
C PHE A 533 33.34 13.02 66.72
N TYR A 534 33.91 11.88 67.08
CA TYR A 534 34.41 11.66 68.42
C TYR A 534 35.65 12.54 68.67
N GLU A 535 35.62 13.34 69.74
CA GLU A 535 36.80 14.07 70.22
C GLU A 535 37.72 13.11 70.98
N TYR A 536 38.80 12.70 70.31
CA TYR A 536 39.81 11.80 70.85
C TYR A 536 40.57 12.46 72.00
N SER A 537 40.60 11.78 73.15
CA SER A 537 41.36 12.17 74.33
C SER A 537 42.69 11.42 74.42
N VAL A 538 43.67 12.00 75.12
CA VAL A 538 44.97 11.34 75.35
C VAL A 538 44.76 10.00 76.06
N GLY A 539 45.37 8.94 75.55
CA GLY A 539 45.23 7.57 76.05
C GLY A 539 44.13 6.75 75.36
N ASP A 540 43.31 7.33 74.48
CA ASP A 540 42.34 6.55 73.71
C ASP A 540 43.04 5.58 72.77
N LYS A 541 42.53 4.34 72.69
CA LYS A 541 42.99 3.35 71.72
C LYS A 541 42.18 3.53 70.45
N VAL A 542 42.88 3.77 69.34
CA VAL A 542 42.27 4.03 68.03
C VAL A 542 42.80 3.04 67.00
N ILE A 543 41.96 2.71 66.02
CA ILE A 543 42.35 1.90 64.86
C ILE A 543 42.59 2.82 63.66
N LEU A 544 43.72 2.64 63.00
CA LEU A 544 44.05 3.27 61.74
C LEU A 544 43.24 2.60 60.61
N LEU A 545 42.35 3.33 59.94
CA LEU A 545 41.45 2.77 58.93
C LEU A 545 42.17 2.26 57.67
N GLN A 546 43.43 2.67 57.43
CA GLN A 546 44.18 2.26 56.25
C GLN A 546 44.71 0.83 56.34
N ASN A 547 45.16 0.40 57.52
CA ASN A 547 45.76 -0.92 57.76
C ASN A 547 45.04 -1.72 58.85
N ASN A 548 44.03 -1.14 59.49
CA ASN A 548 43.23 -1.73 60.57
C ASN A 548 44.06 -2.13 61.80
N GLU A 549 45.15 -1.40 62.08
CA GLU A 549 46.03 -1.61 63.23
C GLU A 549 45.76 -0.60 64.35
N SER A 550 45.99 -1.03 65.60
CA SER A 550 45.77 -0.20 66.78
C SER A 550 46.93 0.74 67.11
N ALA A 551 46.60 1.94 67.54
CA ALA A 551 47.51 2.97 68.05
C ALA A 551 46.90 3.65 69.29
N ILE A 552 47.71 4.42 70.03
CA ILE A 552 47.26 5.15 71.22
C ILE A 552 47.37 6.65 70.97
N VAL A 553 46.33 7.41 71.27
CA VAL A 553 46.33 8.87 71.12
C VAL A 553 47.28 9.51 72.13
N TYR A 554 48.27 10.24 71.63
CA TYR A 554 49.23 10.99 72.45
C TYR A 554 48.83 12.45 72.61
N LYS A 555 48.31 13.05 71.53
CA LYS A 555 47.88 14.45 71.52
C LYS A 555 46.57 14.57 70.77
N GLU A 556 45.66 15.34 71.37
CA GLU A 556 44.33 15.63 70.82
C GLU A 556 44.42 16.40 69.49
N ARG A 557 43.26 16.50 68.83
CA ARG A 557 43.12 17.09 67.50
C ARG A 557 43.67 18.53 67.45
N ASP A 558 44.57 18.78 66.51
CA ASP A 558 45.10 20.11 66.24
C ASP A 558 44.17 20.96 65.35
N ARG A 559 44.57 22.22 65.10
CA ARG A 559 43.82 23.15 64.22
C ARG A 559 43.77 22.70 62.76
N LEU A 560 44.63 21.78 62.34
CA LEU A 560 44.67 21.21 60.99
C LEU A 560 43.92 19.87 60.91
N ASN A 561 43.22 19.48 61.98
CA ASN A 561 42.43 18.27 62.13
C ASN A 561 43.24 16.97 62.16
N ASN A 562 44.49 17.02 62.62
CA ASN A 562 45.32 15.84 62.84
C ASN A 562 45.39 15.50 64.32
N VAL A 563 45.43 14.20 64.62
CA VAL A 563 45.63 13.65 65.96
C VAL A 563 46.99 12.97 65.98
N THR A 564 47.82 13.29 66.97
CA THR A 564 49.13 12.64 67.12
C THR A 564 48.93 11.32 67.85
N ILE A 565 49.29 10.22 67.22
CA ILE A 565 49.18 8.86 67.78
C ILE A 565 50.56 8.24 67.98
N LEU A 566 50.70 7.41 69.01
CA LEU A 566 51.82 6.50 69.17
C LEU A 566 51.47 5.19 68.47
N TYR A 567 52.13 4.94 67.34
CA TYR A 567 51.99 3.73 66.54
C TYR A 567 53.37 3.13 66.30
N ASN A 568 53.54 1.82 66.57
CA ASN A 568 54.83 1.13 66.45
C ASN A 568 56.03 1.83 67.14
N LYS A 569 55.78 2.48 68.30
CA LYS A 569 56.76 3.24 69.11
C LYS A 569 57.25 4.57 68.49
N GLU A 570 56.63 5.03 67.42
CA GLU A 570 56.86 6.35 66.83
C GLU A 570 55.60 7.23 66.93
N PHE A 571 55.79 8.55 67.00
CA PHE A 571 54.69 9.51 67.00
C PHE A 571 54.40 9.95 65.57
N ILE A 572 53.15 9.78 65.14
CA ILE A 572 52.71 10.11 63.78
C ILE A 572 51.46 10.98 63.87
N ASP A 573 51.40 12.03 63.04
CA ASP A 573 50.22 12.85 62.88
C ASP A 573 49.31 12.27 61.79
N VAL A 574 48.09 11.91 62.18
CA VAL A 574 47.11 11.30 61.27
C VAL A 574 45.83 12.11 61.29
N ASN A 575 45.27 12.36 60.11
CA ASN A 575 44.00 13.06 60.01
C ASN A 575 42.92 12.27 60.76
N TYR A 576 42.14 12.95 61.61
CA TYR A 576 41.11 12.34 62.46
C TYR A 576 40.10 11.47 61.69
N LYS A 577 39.85 11.74 60.40
CA LYS A 577 38.97 10.93 59.54
C LYS A 577 39.55 9.57 59.15
N ARG A 578 40.86 9.37 59.36
CA ARG A 578 41.57 8.13 59.02
C ARG A 578 41.76 7.21 60.23
N ILE A 579 41.23 7.60 61.38
CA ILE A 579 41.27 6.81 62.61
C ILE A 579 39.84 6.63 63.15
N LYS A 580 39.62 5.53 63.86
CA LYS A 580 38.34 5.23 64.52
C LYS A 580 38.60 4.82 65.96
N LEU A 581 37.80 5.31 66.91
CA LEU A 581 37.90 4.89 68.30
C LEU A 581 37.67 3.39 68.43
N GLU A 582 38.59 2.71 69.12
CA GLU A 582 38.45 1.30 69.49
C GLU A 582 37.96 1.19 70.93
N LEU A 583 38.66 1.85 71.87
CA LEU A 583 38.35 1.85 73.30
C LEU A 583 38.76 3.19 73.93
N LYS A 584 37.97 3.68 74.88
CA LYS A 584 38.25 4.94 75.59
C LYS A 584 39.35 4.75 76.63
N ALA A 585 40.13 5.78 76.89
CA ALA A 585 41.14 5.80 77.94
C ALA A 585 40.54 5.44 79.31
N SER A 586 39.32 5.91 79.61
CA SER A 586 38.58 5.62 80.85
C SER A 586 38.21 4.15 81.03
N GLU A 587 38.13 3.39 79.94
CA GLU A 587 37.82 1.95 79.96
C GLU A 587 39.11 1.10 80.02
N LEU A 588 40.22 1.64 79.52
CA LEU A 588 41.51 0.96 79.44
C LEU A 588 42.34 1.09 80.71
N TYR A 589 42.20 2.21 81.44
CA TYR A 589 43.07 2.55 82.56
C TYR A 589 42.26 2.85 83.83
N PRO A 590 42.70 2.38 85.02
CA PRO A 590 42.03 2.67 86.28
C PRO A 590 42.04 4.18 86.61
N GLU A 591 41.04 4.65 87.35
CA GLU A 591 41.00 6.05 87.82
C GLU A 591 42.28 6.42 88.60
N GLY A 592 42.93 7.51 88.20
CA GLY A 592 44.18 7.99 88.79
C GLY A 592 45.46 7.46 88.14
N TYR A 593 45.38 6.70 87.04
CA TYR A 593 46.55 6.24 86.27
C TYR A 593 47.23 7.40 85.51
N ASP A 594 48.55 7.57 85.68
CA ASP A 594 49.32 8.61 84.99
C ASP A 594 49.62 8.20 83.54
N LEU A 595 48.81 8.70 82.60
CA LEU A 595 48.87 8.38 81.18
C LEU A 595 50.19 8.78 80.51
N ASN A 596 50.97 9.70 81.09
CA ASN A 596 52.31 10.03 80.59
C ASN A 596 53.26 8.82 80.66
N GLN A 597 52.98 7.84 81.53
CA GLN A 597 53.72 6.59 81.60
C GLN A 597 53.52 5.70 80.37
N LEU A 598 52.57 5.98 79.48
CA LEU A 598 52.40 5.21 78.23
C LEU A 598 53.43 5.61 77.17
N PHE A 599 53.97 6.83 77.26
CA PHE A 599 54.72 7.47 76.17
C PHE A 599 56.22 7.66 76.44
N ILE A 600 56.68 7.41 77.68
CA ILE A 600 58.07 7.61 78.11
C ILE A 600 58.80 6.27 78.23
N SER A 601 60.06 6.17 77.77
CA SER A 601 60.84 4.92 77.86
C SER A 601 61.21 4.57 79.32
N TYR A 602 61.36 3.28 79.65
CA TYR A 602 61.73 2.85 81.01
C TYR A 602 63.03 3.51 81.53
N LYS A 603 63.97 3.83 80.63
CA LYS A 603 65.23 4.53 80.96
C LYS A 603 64.99 5.97 81.42
N GLU A 604 64.07 6.69 80.79
CA GLU A 604 63.69 8.07 81.17
C GLU A 604 62.84 8.07 82.45
N ARG A 605 61.95 7.09 82.63
CA ARG A 605 61.19 6.90 83.89
C ARG A 605 62.10 6.68 85.10
N LYS A 606 63.18 5.91 84.93
CA LYS A 606 64.16 5.69 86.01
C LYS A 606 64.94 6.97 86.31
N LEU A 607 65.29 7.74 85.28
CA LEU A 607 65.98 9.02 85.43
C LEU A 607 65.11 10.06 86.17
N GLU A 608 63.83 10.21 85.82
CA GLU A 608 62.88 11.11 86.51
C GLU A 608 62.57 10.68 87.95
N LYS A 609 62.40 9.38 88.21
CA LYS A 609 62.22 8.87 89.59
C LYS A 609 63.49 9.03 90.43
N ASP A 610 64.68 8.84 89.85
CA ASP A 610 65.96 9.08 90.54
C ASP A 610 66.18 10.58 90.85
N ILE A 611 65.64 11.49 90.02
CA ILE A 611 65.63 12.95 90.25
C ILE A 611 64.67 13.31 91.38
N LYS A 612 63.42 12.83 91.36
CA LYS A 612 62.43 13.08 92.43
C LYS A 612 62.84 12.50 93.79
N ARG A 613 63.67 11.45 93.83
CA ARG A 613 64.24 10.86 95.07
C ARG A 613 65.55 11.49 95.54
N GLY A 614 66.05 12.55 94.89
CA GLY A 614 67.23 13.30 95.35
C GLY A 614 68.59 12.64 95.06
N SER A 615 68.69 11.77 94.05
CA SER A 615 69.96 11.10 93.70
C SER A 615 71.00 12.10 93.17
N LYS A 616 72.09 12.30 93.94
CA LYS A 616 73.25 13.13 93.52
C LYS A 616 73.86 12.68 92.18
N LYS A 617 73.70 11.40 91.79
CA LYS A 617 74.23 10.84 90.53
C LYS A 617 73.42 11.29 89.30
N ALA A 618 72.10 11.44 89.43
CA ALA A 618 71.22 11.90 88.35
C ALA A 618 71.38 13.40 88.08
N LEU A 619 71.45 14.23 89.14
CA LEU A 619 71.74 15.67 89.05
C LEU A 619 73.11 15.96 88.42
N LYS A 620 74.13 15.13 88.69
CA LYS A 620 75.45 15.25 88.05
C LYS A 620 75.44 14.90 86.57
N ARG A 621 74.53 14.04 86.12
CA ARG A 621 74.37 13.62 84.72
C ARG A 621 73.76 14.75 83.89
N ILE A 622 72.70 15.41 84.40
CA ILE A 622 72.08 16.59 83.78
C ILE A 622 73.07 17.74 83.68
N LYS A 623 73.83 18.06 84.74
CA LYS A 623 74.89 19.08 84.68
C LYS A 623 75.95 18.77 83.60
N LYS A 624 76.20 17.49 83.30
CA LYS A 624 77.16 17.05 82.28
C LYS A 624 76.60 17.11 80.86
N GLU A 625 75.28 16.95 80.70
CA GLU A 625 74.56 17.03 79.42
C GLU A 625 74.23 18.49 79.05
N THR A 626 73.92 19.37 80.01
CA THR A 626 73.72 20.82 79.74
C THR A 626 75.01 21.59 79.40
N LEU A 627 76.18 21.03 79.71
CA LEU A 627 77.49 21.58 79.34
C LEU A 627 78.04 21.02 78.02
N LYS A 628 77.31 20.13 77.33
CA LYS A 628 77.65 19.61 76.01
C LYS A 628 76.56 19.96 74.98
N CYS A 629 76.36 21.26 74.75
CA CYS A 629 75.91 21.75 73.44
C CYS A 629 77.13 22.28 72.68
N PRO A 630 77.56 21.66 71.57
CA PRO A 630 78.11 22.41 70.45
C PRO A 630 76.96 23.00 69.63
N LYS A 631 77.23 24.20 69.09
CA LYS A 631 76.50 24.82 67.98
C LYS A 631 76.28 23.87 66.82
#